data_AF-A0AB39V005-F1
#
_entry.id   AF-A0AB39V005-F1
#
_cell.length_a   1.000
_cell.length_b   1.000
_cell.length_c   1.000
_cell.angle_alpha   90.00
_cell.angle_beta   90.00
_cell.angle_gamma   90.00
#
_symmetry.space_group_name_H-M   'P 1'
#
loop_
_entity.id
_entity.type
_entity.pdbx_description
1 polymer ?
#
loop_
_entity_poly.entity_id
_entity_poly.type
_entity_poly.pdbx_seq_one_letter_code
_entity_poly.pdbx_strand_id
1 'polypeptide(L)'
;MDFETLRARVLQPVTALNPLGGDIRLDERFDAIRSEIQAWESLESETHPDWKRLSEACCHLLASESKDILLLCWLAYAWGQHVPERGVTEACLILGEALTEWGRGFIPAASASGRFAWRWIGWLPDGCRKRRSAGRTSMRPCWRR
;
A
#
# COMPACT_ATOMS: atom_id res chain seq x y z
N MET A 1 4.09 12.03 -6.11
CA MET A 1 3.89 11.18 -7.31
C MET A 1 2.42 11.22 -7.70
N ASP A 2 2.07 11.23 -9.00
CA ASP A 2 0.67 11.13 -9.46
C ASP A 2 0.27 9.67 -9.75
N PHE A 3 -1.03 9.44 -9.98
CA PHE A 3 -1.58 8.10 -10.18
C PHE A 3 -1.05 7.41 -11.45
N GLU A 4 -0.94 8.12 -12.57
CA GLU A 4 -0.47 7.53 -13.83
C GLU A 4 1.00 7.09 -13.74
N THR A 5 1.83 7.89 -13.06
CA THR A 5 3.23 7.55 -12.77
C THR A 5 3.30 6.32 -11.88
N LEU A 6 2.48 6.26 -10.84
CA LEU A 6 2.40 5.10 -9.95
C LEU A 6 2.01 3.84 -10.74
N ARG A 7 0.93 3.93 -11.51
CA ARG A 7 0.38 2.87 -12.35
C ARG A 7 1.42 2.33 -13.31
N ALA A 8 2.09 3.21 -14.06
CA ALA A 8 3.14 2.83 -14.98
C ALA A 8 4.28 2.07 -14.27
N ARG A 9 4.72 2.53 -13.10
CA ARG A 9 5.82 1.91 -12.35
C ARG A 9 5.49 0.52 -11.80
N VAL A 10 4.24 0.29 -11.39
CA VAL A 10 3.80 -1.01 -10.87
C VAL A 10 3.59 -2.03 -12.01
N LEU A 11 3.10 -1.57 -13.16
CA LEU A 11 2.78 -2.44 -14.30
C LEU A 11 3.95 -2.65 -15.27
N GLN A 12 5.03 -1.86 -15.18
CA GLN A 12 6.23 -2.12 -15.97
C GLN A 12 7.03 -3.29 -15.40
N PRO A 13 7.61 -4.15 -16.27
CA PRO A 13 8.51 -5.21 -15.83
C PRO A 13 9.74 -4.62 -15.12
N VAL A 14 10.25 -5.32 -14.10
CA VAL A 14 11.47 -4.91 -13.40
C VAL A 14 12.64 -4.81 -14.37
N THR A 15 12.82 -5.83 -15.21
CA THR A 15 13.72 -5.79 -16.37
C THR A 15 13.14 -6.61 -17.52
N ALA A 16 13.65 -6.42 -18.74
CA ALA A 16 13.24 -7.22 -19.90
C ALA A 16 13.57 -8.73 -19.76
N LEU A 17 14.68 -9.05 -19.07
CA LEU A 17 15.13 -10.44 -18.88
C LEU A 17 14.56 -11.09 -17.62
N ASN A 18 14.23 -10.28 -16.61
CA ASN A 18 13.60 -10.74 -15.38
C ASN A 18 12.43 -9.79 -15.01
N PRO A 19 11.24 -9.98 -15.61
CA PRO A 19 10.09 -9.08 -15.42
C PRO A 19 9.58 -9.00 -13.99
N LEU A 20 9.70 -10.10 -13.23
CA LEU A 20 9.21 -10.21 -11.86
C LEU A 20 10.24 -9.77 -10.83
N GLY A 21 11.51 -9.65 -11.22
CA GLY A 21 12.59 -9.34 -10.29
C GLY A 21 12.96 -10.52 -9.38
N GLY A 22 13.52 -10.22 -8.21
CA GLY A 22 14.05 -11.20 -7.27
C GLY A 22 13.28 -11.28 -5.95
N ASP A 23 13.74 -12.14 -5.04
CA ASP A 23 13.26 -12.15 -3.67
C ASP A 23 13.95 -11.02 -2.87
N ILE A 24 13.15 -10.13 -2.28
CA ILE A 24 13.60 -8.95 -1.53
C ILE A 24 13.55 -9.15 0.00
N ARG A 25 13.37 -10.38 0.50
CA ARG A 25 13.25 -10.62 1.95
C ARG A 25 14.53 -10.32 2.75
N LEU A 26 15.69 -10.25 2.10
CA LEU A 26 16.96 -9.85 2.70
C LEU A 26 17.34 -8.39 2.38
N ASP A 27 16.46 -7.65 1.68
CA ASP A 27 16.69 -6.25 1.34
C ASP A 27 16.39 -5.35 2.55
N GLU A 28 17.39 -4.56 2.96
CA GLU A 28 17.26 -3.63 4.09
C GLU A 28 16.11 -2.63 3.91
N ARG A 29 15.83 -2.22 2.67
CA ARG A 29 14.72 -1.30 2.35
C ARG A 29 13.37 -1.98 2.58
N PHE A 30 13.27 -3.28 2.26
CA PHE A 30 12.06 -4.05 2.55
C PHE A 30 11.86 -4.20 4.05
N ASP A 31 12.91 -4.53 4.79
CA ASP A 31 12.85 -4.69 6.24
C ASP A 31 12.52 -3.37 6.95
N ALA A 32 13.00 -2.23 6.44
CA ALA A 32 12.62 -0.91 6.94
C ALA A 32 11.12 -0.64 6.78
N ILE A 33 10.56 -0.89 5.58
CA ILE A 33 9.11 -0.76 5.30
C ILE A 33 8.31 -1.70 6.22
N ARG A 34 8.74 -2.96 6.33
CA ARG A 34 8.09 -3.95 7.19
C ARG A 34 8.08 -3.50 8.64
N SER A 35 9.20 -2.99 9.16
CA SER A 35 9.34 -2.55 10.54
C SER A 35 8.44 -1.35 10.84
N GLU A 36 8.38 -0.37 9.94
CA GLU A 36 7.49 0.79 10.06
C GLU A 36 6.02 0.38 10.12
N ILE A 37 5.62 -0.57 9.29
CA ILE A 37 4.27 -1.11 9.27
C ILE A 37 3.96 -1.90 10.55
N GLN A 38 4.87 -2.76 10.99
CA GLN A 38 4.71 -3.53 12.24
C GLN A 38 4.63 -2.65 13.47
N ALA A 39 5.44 -1.58 13.51
CA ALA A 39 5.37 -0.59 14.58
C ALA A 39 3.98 0.05 14.61
N TRP A 40 3.44 0.46 13.46
CA TRP A 40 2.10 1.03 13.37
C TRP A 40 0.98 0.04 13.73
N GLU A 41 1.13 -1.24 13.42
CA GLU A 41 0.17 -2.29 13.80
C GLU A 41 0.18 -2.60 15.30
N SER A 42 1.22 -2.20 16.02
CA SER A 42 1.29 -2.35 17.48
C SER A 42 0.21 -1.52 18.17
N LEU A 43 -0.45 -2.11 19.16
CA LEU A 43 -1.49 -1.46 19.97
C LEU A 43 -0.97 -0.23 20.75
N GLU A 44 0.34 -0.12 20.92
CA GLU A 44 1.02 0.95 21.66
C GLU A 44 1.42 2.13 20.74
N SER A 45 1.17 2.04 19.44
CA SER A 45 1.57 3.07 18.49
C SER A 45 0.60 4.25 18.47
N GLU A 46 1.03 5.39 19.02
CA GLU A 46 0.36 6.68 18.83
C GLU A 46 0.77 7.38 17.53
N THR A 47 1.83 6.88 16.87
CA THR A 47 2.39 7.48 15.65
C THR A 47 1.86 6.81 14.39
N HIS A 48 1.48 7.62 13.41
CA HIS A 48 1.12 7.15 12.07
C HIS A 48 2.35 7.20 11.14
N PRO A 49 2.55 6.18 10.28
CA PRO A 49 3.54 6.23 9.21
C PRO A 49 3.34 7.47 8.33
N ASP A 50 4.44 7.96 7.76
CA ASP A 50 4.34 8.88 6.63
C ASP A 50 3.88 8.08 5.41
N TRP A 51 2.56 8.01 5.22
CA TRP A 51 1.92 7.26 4.15
C TRP A 51 2.37 7.67 2.75
N LYS A 52 2.77 8.93 2.55
CA LYS A 52 3.29 9.38 1.28
C LYS A 52 4.67 8.77 1.05
N ARG A 53 5.58 8.93 2.01
CA ARG A 53 6.94 8.36 1.94
C ARG A 53 6.91 6.83 1.83
N LEU A 54 6.05 6.17 2.59
CA LEU A 54 5.87 4.72 2.56
C LEU A 54 5.41 4.25 1.17
N SER A 55 4.45 4.94 0.57
CA SER A 55 4.00 4.61 -0.79
C SER A 55 5.11 4.79 -1.84
N GLU A 56 5.92 5.84 -1.73
CA GLU A 56 7.03 6.09 -2.65
C GLU A 56 8.12 5.01 -2.50
N ALA A 57 8.42 4.59 -1.27
CA ALA A 57 9.36 3.51 -0.97
C ALA A 57 8.88 2.14 -1.50
N CYS A 58 7.62 1.78 -1.26
CA CYS A 58 7.04 0.56 -1.81
C CYS A 58 7.04 0.57 -3.34
N CYS A 59 6.65 1.68 -3.96
CA CYS A 59 6.66 1.84 -5.42
C CYS A 59 8.07 1.68 -6.00
N HIS A 60 9.08 2.25 -5.35
CA HIS A 60 10.46 2.13 -5.78
C HIS A 60 10.91 0.66 -5.84
N LEU A 61 10.71 -0.09 -4.75
CA LEU A 61 11.07 -1.52 -4.70
C LEU A 61 10.25 -2.36 -5.70
N LEU A 62 8.96 -2.08 -5.88
CA LEU A 62 8.13 -2.75 -6.88
C LEU A 62 8.60 -2.52 -8.32
N ALA A 63 9.11 -1.32 -8.60
CA ALA A 63 9.59 -0.95 -9.93
C ALA A 63 10.99 -1.50 -10.22
N SER A 64 11.86 -1.58 -9.22
CA SER A 64 13.30 -1.84 -9.41
C SER A 64 13.78 -3.23 -9.00
N GLU A 65 13.11 -3.89 -8.05
CA GLU A 65 13.66 -5.11 -7.44
C GLU A 65 12.75 -6.32 -7.56
N SER A 66 11.45 -6.16 -7.30
CA SER A 66 10.55 -7.32 -7.21
C SER A 66 9.08 -6.96 -7.36
N LYS A 67 8.36 -7.75 -8.15
CA LYS A 67 6.90 -7.81 -8.10
C LYS A 67 6.50 -8.65 -6.88
N ASP A 68 6.56 -8.04 -5.69
CA ASP A 68 6.13 -8.65 -4.43
C ASP A 68 4.68 -8.28 -4.08
N ILE A 69 3.84 -9.27 -3.79
CA ILE A 69 2.41 -9.06 -3.55
C ILE A 69 2.13 -8.34 -2.22
N LEU A 70 2.93 -8.60 -1.19
CA LEU A 70 2.76 -7.95 0.10
C LEU A 70 3.13 -6.47 -0.01
N LEU A 71 4.22 -6.19 -0.72
CA LEU A 71 4.66 -4.83 -1.01
C LEU A 71 3.61 -4.05 -1.83
N LEU A 72 2.96 -4.70 -2.81
CA LEU A 72 1.84 -4.13 -3.56
C LEU A 72 0.65 -3.79 -2.66
N CYS A 73 0.29 -4.67 -1.71
CA CYS A 73 -0.78 -4.39 -0.76
C CYS A 73 -0.45 -3.20 0.15
N TRP A 74 0.78 -3.12 0.65
CA TRP A 74 1.23 -1.99 1.47
C TRP A 74 1.26 -0.68 0.68
N LEU A 75 1.72 -0.72 -0.57
CA LEU A 75 1.65 0.42 -1.49
C LEU A 75 0.21 0.92 -1.64
N ALA A 76 -0.71 0.01 -1.99
CA ALA A 76 -2.11 0.36 -2.21
C ALA A 76 -2.77 0.93 -0.96
N TYR A 77 -2.49 0.35 0.21
CA TYR A 77 -2.96 0.87 1.49
C TYR A 77 -2.40 2.27 1.75
N ALA A 78 -1.07 2.46 1.63
CA ALA A 78 -0.41 3.74 1.84
C ALA A 78 -0.92 4.81 0.87
N TRP A 79 -1.17 4.46 -0.39
CA TRP A 79 -1.76 5.33 -1.40
C TRP A 79 -3.16 5.79 -0.99
N GLY A 80 -4.04 4.83 -0.67
CA GLY A 80 -5.38 5.12 -0.17
C GLY A 80 -5.38 5.93 1.14
N GLN A 81 -4.34 5.80 1.96
CA GLN A 81 -4.19 6.61 3.14
C GLN A 81 -3.82 8.05 2.85
N HIS A 82 -2.92 8.38 1.92
CA HIS A 82 -2.45 9.77 1.77
C HIS A 82 -3.10 10.55 0.62
N VAL A 83 -3.69 9.87 -0.37
CA VAL A 83 -4.37 10.51 -1.49
C VAL A 83 -5.83 10.81 -1.12
N PRO A 84 -6.30 12.08 -1.21
CA PRO A 84 -7.69 12.44 -0.94
C PRO A 84 -8.66 11.75 -1.90
N GLU A 85 -9.96 11.71 -1.54
CA GLU A 85 -11.17 11.34 -2.31
C GLU A 85 -11.09 10.14 -3.30
N ARG A 86 -10.15 10.15 -4.23
CA ARG A 86 -9.88 9.13 -5.25
C ARG A 86 -8.85 8.07 -4.81
N GLY A 87 -8.07 8.32 -3.77
CA GLY A 87 -6.96 7.45 -3.37
C GLY A 87 -7.33 5.98 -3.17
N VAL A 88 -8.48 5.68 -2.57
CA VAL A 88 -8.93 4.29 -2.41
C VAL A 88 -9.35 3.66 -3.74
N THR A 89 -10.06 4.42 -4.59
CA THR A 89 -10.44 3.94 -5.92
C THR A 89 -9.20 3.62 -6.75
N GLU A 90 -8.24 4.54 -6.78
CA GLU A 90 -6.94 4.37 -7.45
C GLU A 90 -6.15 3.18 -6.89
N ALA A 91 -6.12 3.02 -5.56
CA ALA A 91 -5.49 1.88 -4.91
C ALA A 91 -6.13 0.54 -5.31
N CYS A 92 -7.46 0.47 -5.39
CA CYS A 92 -8.18 -0.72 -5.84
C CYS A 92 -7.92 -1.01 -7.33
N LEU A 93 -7.89 0.03 -8.17
CA LEU A 93 -7.61 -0.09 -9.59
C LEU A 93 -6.22 -0.68 -9.82
N ILE A 94 -5.19 -0.10 -9.21
CA ILE A 94 -3.81 -0.58 -9.41
C ILE A 94 -3.59 -1.98 -8.83
N LEU A 95 -4.25 -2.33 -7.72
CA LEU A 95 -4.25 -3.70 -7.21
C LEU A 95 -4.85 -4.67 -8.24
N GLY A 96 -6.01 -4.35 -8.78
CA GLY A 96 -6.70 -5.22 -9.76
C GLY A 96 -5.90 -5.38 -11.05
N GLU A 97 -5.33 -4.31 -11.57
CA GLU A 97 -4.50 -4.33 -12.77
C GLU A 97 -3.21 -5.13 -12.54
N ALA A 98 -2.51 -4.89 -11.43
CA ALA A 98 -1.27 -5.60 -11.15
C ALA A 98 -1.50 -7.10 -10.88
N LEU A 99 -2.60 -7.46 -10.21
CA LEU A 99 -3.02 -8.86 -10.06
C LEU A 99 -3.39 -9.51 -11.39
N THR A 100 -3.92 -8.75 -12.34
CA THR A 100 -4.25 -9.25 -13.69
C THR A 100 -2.98 -9.45 -14.52
N GLU A 101 -2.06 -8.49 -14.49
CA GLU A 101 -0.81 -8.52 -15.26
C GLU A 101 0.16 -9.59 -14.75
N TRP A 102 0.46 -9.58 -13.45
CA TRP A 102 1.50 -10.44 -12.88
C TRP A 102 0.95 -11.77 -12.34
N GLY A 103 -0.34 -11.84 -12.04
CA GLY A 103 -1.06 -13.08 -11.73
C GLY A 103 -0.38 -13.97 -10.69
N ARG A 104 -0.09 -15.23 -11.08
CA ARG A 104 0.60 -16.22 -10.24
C ARG A 104 2.11 -15.99 -10.13
N GLY A 105 2.65 -15.05 -10.89
CA GLY A 105 4.08 -14.71 -10.92
C GLY A 105 4.54 -13.82 -9.76
N PHE A 106 3.61 -13.25 -8.97
CA PHE A 106 4.01 -12.48 -7.79
C PHE A 106 4.91 -13.28 -6.84
N ILE A 107 5.90 -12.58 -6.30
CA ILE A 107 6.83 -13.08 -5.29
C ILE A 107 6.25 -12.74 -3.90
N PRO A 108 6.35 -13.63 -2.90
CA PRO A 108 6.61 -15.06 -3.05
C PRO A 108 5.43 -15.77 -3.72
N ALA A 109 5.75 -16.83 -4.47
CA ALA A 109 4.74 -17.71 -5.07
C ALA A 109 3.79 -18.21 -3.96
N ALA A 110 2.50 -17.97 -4.16
CA ALA A 110 1.38 -18.10 -3.23
C ALA A 110 1.62 -19.10 -2.06
N SER A 111 2.30 -18.62 -1.03
CA SER A 111 2.47 -19.28 0.27
C SER A 111 2.48 -18.18 1.34
N ALA A 112 1.83 -18.46 2.48
CA ALA A 112 1.68 -17.64 3.70
C ALA A 112 1.37 -16.12 3.54
N SER A 113 2.24 -15.37 2.88
CA SER A 113 2.14 -13.95 2.52
C SER A 113 0.82 -13.58 1.82
N GLY A 114 0.28 -14.46 0.97
CA GLY A 114 -1.04 -14.24 0.34
C GLY A 114 -2.19 -14.12 1.36
N ARG A 115 -2.16 -14.89 2.46
CA ARG A 115 -3.16 -14.79 3.54
C ARG A 115 -3.02 -13.49 4.34
N PHE A 116 -1.80 -12.97 4.49
CA PHE A 116 -1.56 -11.66 5.11
C PHE A 116 -1.95 -10.50 4.19
N ALA A 117 -1.72 -10.60 2.88
CA ALA A 117 -2.14 -9.60 1.89
C ALA A 117 -3.67 -9.37 1.87
N TRP A 118 -4.47 -10.43 1.97
CA TRP A 118 -5.94 -10.32 2.06
C TRP A 118 -6.42 -9.55 3.30
N ARG A 119 -5.67 -9.60 4.42
CA ARG A 119 -5.99 -8.82 5.63
C ARG A 119 -6.01 -7.31 5.35
N TRP A 120 -5.09 -6.84 4.50
CA TRP A 120 -4.96 -5.43 4.13
C TRP A 120 -6.03 -4.95 3.17
N ILE A 121 -6.42 -5.80 2.20
CA ILE A 121 -7.56 -5.50 1.32
C ILE A 121 -8.85 -5.32 2.14
N GLY A 122 -9.02 -6.11 3.21
CA GLY A 122 -10.13 -5.95 4.16
C GLY A 122 -10.11 -4.66 4.97
N TRP A 123 -8.94 -4.03 5.18
CA TRP A 123 -8.77 -2.81 6.00
C TRP A 123 -8.81 -1.49 5.20
N LEU A 124 -8.77 -1.54 3.87
CA LEU A 124 -8.91 -0.36 3.00
C LEU A 124 -10.18 0.47 3.33
N PRO A 125 -11.35 -0.13 3.62
CA PRO A 125 -12.54 0.63 4.00
C PRO A 125 -12.43 1.31 5.39
N ASP A 126 -11.72 0.69 6.34
CA ASP A 126 -11.65 1.15 7.74
C ASP A 126 -10.70 2.34 7.93
N GLY A 127 -9.63 2.42 7.14
CA GLY A 127 -8.77 3.61 7.09
C GLY A 127 -9.52 4.89 6.71
N CYS A 128 -10.47 4.79 5.77
CA CYS A 128 -11.37 5.88 5.39
C CYS A 128 -12.31 6.34 6.52
N ARG A 129 -12.60 5.48 7.50
CA ARG A 129 -13.44 5.84 8.65
C ARG A 129 -12.65 6.70 9.65
N LYS A 130 -11.39 6.35 9.95
CA LYS A 130 -10.52 7.12 10.86
C LYS A 130 -10.22 8.55 10.35
N ARG A 131 -10.12 8.74 9.02
CA ARG A 131 -9.95 10.07 8.39
C ARG A 131 -11.14 11.01 8.61
N ARG A 132 -12.36 10.47 8.60
CA ARG A 132 -13.61 11.25 8.76
C ARG A 132 -13.86 11.73 10.19
N SER A 133 -13.32 11.03 11.18
CA SER A 133 -13.39 11.45 12.59
C SER A 133 -12.32 12.48 12.96
N ALA A 134 -11.13 12.41 12.36
CA ALA A 134 -10.06 13.40 12.59
C ALA A 134 -10.32 14.75 11.88
N GLY A 135 -11.05 14.76 10.77
CA GLY A 135 -11.42 15.98 10.02
C GLY A 135 -12.73 16.65 10.46
N ARG A 136 -13.40 16.13 11.51
CA ARG A 136 -14.73 16.61 11.94
C ARG A 136 -14.71 17.13 13.39
N THR A 137 -13.67 17.86 13.77
CA THR A 137 -13.62 18.64 15.01
C THR A 137 -13.79 20.13 14.73
N SER A 138 -14.86 20.49 14.02
CA SER A 138 -15.35 21.87 13.93
C SER A 138 -16.77 21.90 13.36
N MET A 139 -17.71 21.25 14.02
CA MET A 139 -19.11 21.68 13.96
C MET A 139 -19.64 21.63 15.40
N ARG A 140 -19.67 22.81 16.04
CA ARG A 140 -20.37 22.98 17.30
C ARG A 140 -21.85 22.63 17.05
N PRO A 141 -22.48 21.80 17.89
CA PRO A 141 -23.90 21.55 17.75
C PRO A 141 -24.67 22.77 18.21
N CYS A 142 -25.26 23.53 17.28
CA CYS A 142 -26.33 24.46 17.59
C CYS A 142 -27.58 23.64 17.90
N TRP A 143 -27.81 23.35 19.18
CA TRP A 143 -29.14 23.00 19.68
C TRP A 143 -29.66 24.15 20.52
N ARG A 144 -30.92 24.52 20.25
CA ARG A 144 -31.83 25.41 20.99
C ARG A 144 -31.67 26.92 20.71
N ARG A 145 -32.65 27.49 20.00
CA ARG A 145 -33.87 28.07 20.59
C ARG A 145 -35.02 27.98 19.61
#